data_AF-A0A8T5BCK7-F1
#
_entry.id   AF-A0A8T5BCK7-F1
#
_cell.length_a   1.000
_cell.length_b   1.000
_cell.length_c   1.000
_cell.angle_alpha   90.00
_cell.angle_beta   90.00
_cell.angle_gamma   90.00
#
_symmetry.space_group_name_H-M   'P 1'
#
loop_
_entity.id
_entity.type
_entity.pdbx_description
1 polymer ?
#
loop_
_entity_poly.entity_id
_entity_poly.type
_entity_poly.pdbx_seq_one_letter_code
_entity_poly.pdbx_strand_id
1 'polypeptide(L)'
;MEKIIEDIPVSLYKEVSARLSSIVLSARNKDALPTDLVKRIIFLWRQDQLESKAGVKALLEAAEILSPDDTSKLLSELGLQKLAKALRNTR
;
A
#
# COMPACT_ATOMS: atom_id res chain seq x y z
N MET A 1 -10.03 -5.69 -6.08
CA MET A 1 -9.27 -5.11 -4.96
C MET A 1 -10.12 -4.38 -3.92
N GLU A 2 -11.15 -3.61 -4.30
CA GLU A 2 -11.84 -2.71 -3.33
C GLU A 2 -12.52 -3.42 -2.14
N LYS A 3 -13.17 -4.57 -2.34
CA LYS A 3 -13.82 -5.34 -1.27
C LYS A 3 -12.85 -5.96 -0.23
N ILE A 4 -11.58 -6.09 -0.57
CA ILE A 4 -10.59 -6.74 0.32
C ILE A 4 -9.94 -5.70 1.25
N ILE A 5 -9.80 -4.47 0.76
CA ILE A 5 -9.30 -3.33 1.54
C ILE A 5 -10.35 -2.90 2.58
N GLU A 6 -11.64 -3.18 2.33
CA GLU A 6 -12.75 -3.00 3.29
C GLU A 6 -12.66 -3.91 4.51
N ASP A 7 -11.96 -5.04 4.38
CA ASP A 7 -11.79 -6.03 5.45
C ASP A 7 -10.63 -5.67 6.39
N ILE A 8 -9.82 -4.66 6.04
CA ILE A 8 -8.72 -4.19 6.88
C ILE A 8 -9.31 -3.35 8.04
N PRO A 9 -9.12 -3.74 9.30
CA PRO A 9 -9.55 -2.92 10.43
C PRO A 9 -8.79 -1.59 10.46
N VAL A 10 -9.51 -0.51 10.75
CA VAL A 10 -8.95 0.85 10.87
C VAL A 10 -7.78 0.94 11.85
N SER A 11 -7.74 0.09 12.88
CA SER A 11 -6.61 -0.01 13.81
C SER A 11 -5.30 -0.39 13.13
N LEU A 12 -5.34 -1.11 12.00
CA LEU A 12 -4.17 -1.46 11.20
C LEU A 12 -3.82 -0.40 10.16
N TYR A 13 -4.69 0.58 9.88
CA TYR A 13 -4.41 1.59 8.83
C TYR A 13 -3.15 2.38 9.11
N LYS A 14 -2.94 2.73 10.39
CA LYS A 14 -1.74 3.43 10.86
C LYS A 14 -0.47 2.62 10.64
N GLU A 15 -0.49 1.34 11.03
CA GLU A 15 0.69 0.49 10.88
C GLU A 15 0.95 0.14 9.43
N VAL A 16 -0.09 -0.21 8.66
CA VAL A 16 0.00 -0.49 7.23
C VAL A 16 0.54 0.72 6.47
N SER A 17 0.01 1.92 6.73
CA SER A 17 0.45 3.14 6.04
C SER A 17 1.90 3.50 6.38
N ALA A 18 2.31 3.39 7.65
CA ALA A 18 3.69 3.63 8.08
C ALA A 18 4.67 2.62 7.45
N ARG A 19 4.30 1.34 7.39
CA ARG A 19 5.16 0.29 6.82
C ARG A 19 5.26 0.41 5.30
N LEU A 20 4.13 0.61 4.61
CA LEU A 20 4.10 0.77 3.15
C LEU A 20 4.82 2.04 2.73
N SER A 21 4.64 3.16 3.44
CA SER A 21 5.40 4.38 3.15
C SER A 21 6.90 4.15 3.31
N SER A 22 7.34 3.38 4.31
CA SER A 22 8.75 2.98 4.45
C SER A 22 9.25 2.17 3.24
N ILE A 23 8.45 1.22 2.73
CA ILE A 23 8.80 0.45 1.52
C ILE A 23 8.88 1.37 0.30
N VAL A 24 7.88 2.23 0.09
CA VAL A 24 7.84 3.17 -1.04
C VAL A 24 9.00 4.17 -0.98
N LEU A 25 9.36 4.65 0.21
CA LEU A 25 10.49 5.55 0.43
C LEU A 25 11.85 4.85 0.32
N SER A 26 11.93 3.57 0.67
CA SER A 26 13.16 2.78 0.60
C SER A 26 13.36 2.11 -0.76
N ALA A 27 12.34 2.08 -1.61
CA ALA A 27 12.44 1.52 -2.93
C ALA A 27 13.48 2.27 -3.77
N ARG A 28 14.35 1.51 -4.45
CA ARG A 28 15.35 2.08 -5.35
C ARG A 28 14.77 2.54 -6.69
N ASN A 29 13.63 1.97 -7.10
CA ASN A 29 13.08 2.15 -8.44
C ASN A 29 11.85 3.09 -8.45
N LYS A 30 11.92 4.22 -7.76
CA LYS A 30 10.79 5.17 -7.61
C LYS A 30 10.28 5.71 -8.94
N ASP A 31 11.12 5.74 -9.97
CA ASP A 31 10.75 6.08 -11.35
C ASP A 31 9.77 5.10 -12.01
N ALA A 32 9.63 3.87 -11.48
CA ALA A 32 8.62 2.92 -11.93
C ALA A 32 7.19 3.34 -11.50
N LEU A 33 7.06 4.27 -10.54
CA LEU A 33 5.76 4.74 -10.10
C LEU A 33 5.15 5.70 -11.13
N PRO A 34 3.90 5.45 -11.57
CA PRO A 34 3.21 6.40 -12.41
C PRO A 34 3.02 7.72 -11.65
N THR A 35 3.31 8.83 -12.32
CA THR A 35 3.25 10.19 -11.74
C THR A 35 1.90 10.51 -11.11
N ASP A 36 0.81 9.99 -11.69
CA ASP A 36 -0.54 10.17 -11.15
C ASP A 36 -0.72 9.56 -9.76
N LEU A 37 -0.12 8.38 -9.55
CA LEU A 37 -0.18 7.66 -8.29
C LEU A 37 0.68 8.35 -7.22
N VAL A 38 1.86 8.84 -7.60
CA VAL A 38 2.71 9.68 -6.73
C VAL A 38 1.96 10.94 -6.30
N LYS A 39 1.35 11.66 -7.25
CA LYS A 39 0.54 12.87 -6.95
C LYS A 39 -0.59 12.55 -5.99
N ARG A 40 -1.27 11.41 -6.17
CA ARG A 40 -2.37 10.97 -5.33
C ARG A 40 -1.93 10.62 -3.91
N ILE A 41 -0.79 9.95 -3.73
CA ILE A 41 -0.20 9.69 -2.40
C ILE A 41 0.17 10.99 -1.71
N ILE A 42 0.83 11.92 -2.40
CA ILE A 42 1.20 13.23 -1.84
C ILE A 42 -0.06 14.02 -1.46
N PHE A 43 -1.09 13.99 -2.32
CA PHE A 43 -2.36 14.66 -2.05
C PHE A 43 -3.03 14.12 -0.78
N LEU A 44 -3.09 12.80 -0.62
CA LEU A 44 -3.63 12.14 0.56
C LEU A 44 -2.79 12.43 1.81
N TRP A 45 -1.46 12.47 1.68
CA TRP A 45 -0.57 12.83 2.78
C TRP A 45 -0.81 14.25 3.28
N ARG A 46 -0.95 15.22 2.36
CA ARG A 46 -1.23 16.61 2.71
C ARG A 46 -2.55 16.82 3.46
N GLN A 47 -3.49 15.90 3.31
CA GLN A 47 -4.78 15.93 4.00
C GLN A 47 -4.81 15.06 5.26
N ASP A 48 -3.66 14.49 5.66
CA ASP A 48 -3.59 13.51 6.76
C ASP A 48 -4.45 12.25 6.51
N GLN A 49 -4.83 12.00 5.25
CA GLN A 49 -5.65 10.86 4.83
C GLN A 49 -4.81 9.64 4.42
N LEU A 50 -3.54 9.63 4.81
CA LEU A 50 -2.64 8.51 4.56
C LEU A 50 -3.04 7.27 5.38
N GLU A 51 -3.52 7.50 6.60
CA GLU A 51 -4.07 6.49 7.51
C GLU A 51 -5.55 6.20 7.21
N SER A 52 -6.02 6.49 5.99
CA SER A 52 -7.38 6.18 5.54
C SER A 52 -7.36 5.07 4.49
N LYS A 53 -8.52 4.46 4.22
CA LYS A 53 -8.71 3.42 3.20
C LYS A 53 -8.10 3.83 1.84
N ALA A 54 -8.29 5.08 1.44
CA ALA A 54 -7.74 5.62 0.21
C ALA A 54 -6.21 5.75 0.24
N GLY A 55 -5.63 6.19 1.36
CA GLY A 55 -4.19 6.31 1.58
C GLY A 55 -3.49 4.96 1.57
N VAL A 56 -4.02 4.01 2.35
CA VAL A 56 -3.52 2.62 2.39
C VAL A 56 -3.60 1.98 1.01
N LYS A 57 -4.70 2.17 0.27
CA LYS A 57 -4.85 1.68 -1.10
C LYS A 57 -3.77 2.26 -2.02
N ALA A 58 -3.60 3.58 -2.04
CA ALA A 58 -2.63 4.24 -2.91
C ALA A 58 -1.19 3.84 -2.59
N LEU A 59 -0.85 3.73 -1.29
CA LEU A 59 0.45 3.23 -0.85
C LEU A 59 0.68 1.78 -1.23
N LEU A 60 -0.36 0.94 -1.16
CA LEU A 60 -0.26 -0.47 -1.48
C LEU A 60 0.01 -0.66 -2.98
N GLU A 61 -0.71 0.07 -3.83
CA GLU A 61 -0.47 0.08 -5.27
C GLU A 61 0.96 0.55 -5.59
N ALA A 62 1.47 1.58 -4.89
CA ALA A 62 2.87 1.99 -5.05
C ALA A 62 3.88 0.92 -4.63
N ALA A 63 3.65 0.31 -3.46
CA ALA A 63 4.55 -0.69 -2.92
C ALA A 63 4.54 -1.97 -3.78
N GLU A 64 3.39 -2.35 -4.35
CA GLU A 64 3.26 -3.45 -5.30
C GLU A 64 4.10 -3.22 -6.57
N ILE A 65 4.10 -2.01 -7.11
CA ILE A 65 4.89 -1.66 -8.30
C ILE A 65 6.39 -1.70 -8.00
N LEU A 66 6.77 -1.22 -6.83
CA LEU A 66 8.18 -1.04 -6.46
C LEU A 66 8.83 -2.31 -5.92
N SER A 67 8.12 -3.00 -5.04
CA SER A 67 8.59 -4.14 -4.26
C SER A 67 7.41 -5.08 -3.96
N PRO A 68 6.92 -5.85 -4.96
CA PRO A 68 5.76 -6.73 -4.78
C PRO A 68 6.02 -7.84 -3.75
N ASP A 69 7.25 -8.37 -3.68
CA ASP A 69 7.65 -9.39 -2.72
C ASP A 69 7.60 -8.88 -1.27
N ASP A 70 8.24 -7.73 -0.98
CA ASP A 70 8.18 -7.12 0.36
C ASP A 70 6.74 -6.71 0.73
N THR A 71 5.97 -6.22 -0.24
CA THR A 71 4.58 -5.81 -0.02
C THR A 71 3.69 -7.00 0.33
N SER A 72 3.80 -8.11 -0.39
CA SER A 72 3.06 -9.33 -0.09
C SER A 72 3.46 -9.92 1.27
N LYS A 73 4.75 -9.85 1.62
CA LYS A 73 5.26 -10.34 2.90
C LYS A 73 4.71 -9.51 4.06
N LEU A 74 4.79 -8.18 3.96
CA LEU A 74 4.23 -7.24 4.93
C LEU A 74 2.74 -7.48 5.16
N LEU A 75 1.96 -7.60 4.08
CA LEU A 75 0.52 -7.88 4.19
C LEU A 75 0.26 -9.22 4.87
N SER A 76 1.07 -10.24 4.58
CA SER A 76 0.94 -11.53 5.24
C SER A 76 1.28 -11.48 6.73
N GLU A 77 2.27 -10.68 7.13
CA GLU A 77 2.65 -10.43 8.53
C GLU A 77 1.57 -9.67 9.30
N LEU A 78 0.91 -8.72 8.64
CA LEU A 78 -0.22 -7.95 9.20
C LEU A 78 -1.53 -8.75 9.26
N GLY A 79 -1.52 -10.04 8.90
CA GLY A 79 -2.71 -10.89 8.85
C GLY A 79 -3.62 -10.63 7.65
N LEU A 80 -3.21 -9.74 6.73
CA LEU A 80 -3.92 -9.37 5.51
C LEU A 80 -3.62 -10.35 4.37
N GLN A 81 -3.66 -11.65 4.66
CA GLN A 81 -3.36 -12.70 3.69
C GLN A 81 -4.29 -12.66 2.46
N LYS A 82 -5.51 -12.15 2.60
CA LYS A 82 -6.43 -11.96 1.46
C LYS A 82 -5.87 -10.95 0.45
N LEU A 83 -5.24 -9.87 0.90
CA LEU A 83 -4.59 -8.90 0.02
C LEU A 83 -3.31 -9.48 -0.57
N ALA A 84 -2.47 -10.11 0.26
CA ALA A 84 -1.27 -10.79 -0.21
C ALA A 84 -1.58 -11.84 -1.31
N LYS A 85 -2.66 -12.62 -1.13
CA LYS A 85 -3.13 -13.57 -2.16
C LYS A 85 -3.69 -12.87 -3.40
N ALA A 86 -4.45 -11.79 -3.25
CA ALA A 86 -4.96 -11.03 -4.39
C ALA A 86 -3.82 -10.45 -5.24
N LEU A 87 -2.77 -9.96 -4.60
CA LEU A 87 -1.55 -9.49 -5.26
C LEU A 87 -0.84 -10.63 -5.99
N ARG A 88 -0.68 -11.78 -5.33
CA ARG A 88 0.00 -12.95 -5.90
C ARG A 88 -0.78 -13.59 -7.06
N ASN A 89 -2.09 -13.41 -7.13
CA ASN A 89 -2.97 -13.95 -8.16
C ASN A 89 -3.09 -13.06 -9.40
N THR A 90 -2.47 -11.87 -9.42
CA THR A 90 -2.45 -11.00 -10.61
C THR A 90 -1.25 -11.29 -11.54
N ARG A 91 -0.48 -12.35 -11.23
CA ARG A 91 0.75 -12.75 -11.92
C ARG A 91 0.56 -13.95 -12.84
#